data_AF-A0A640SQD8-F1
#
_entry.id   AF-A0A640SQD8-F1
#
_cell.length_a   1.000
_cell.length_b   1.000
_cell.length_c   1.000
_cell.angle_alpha   90.00
_cell.angle_beta   90.00
_cell.angle_gamma   90.00
#
_symmetry.space_group_name_H-M   'P 1'
#
loop_
_entity.id
_entity.type
_entity.pdbx_description
1 polymer ?
#
loop_
_entity_poly.entity_id
_entity_poly.type
_entity_poly.pdbx_seq_one_letter_code
_entity_poly.pdbx_strand_id
1 'polypeptide(L)'
;MRWDNLGESPSALFGTDAVSRTIDRPEFRGITFHEVRARSIVNRVPGASRMPFEWTVNPYRGCSHACVYCFARKTHSYLDLDTGQDFDSQIVVKVNAPELLRRELAGRRWRGDHIAMGTNVDCYQRAEGRYRLMPGIIEALRDHANPFSILTKGTLILRDLPLLQQAAEVTDVGISVSVGFLDHELWRTVEPGTPAPDRRLDVVRTLTAHGIPCGVLMAPVIPFLGDAPDQLRATVRAIAEAGAGSVTPLVLHLRPGAREWFMAWLGQHHPHLVRRYTTMYADGAYAPKWYQRRITRQVHELAAEYGIGPARPGEARRIPPPDAAPEPAGSPGDEAHHPAEPTQLTLI
;
A
#
# COMPACT_ATOMS: atom_id res chain seq x y z
N MET A 1 6.48 27.00 2.67
CA MET A 1 5.83 27.34 1.39
C MET A 1 4.59 28.18 1.72
N ARG A 2 4.54 29.46 1.31
CA ARG A 2 3.43 30.38 1.64
C ARG A 2 2.19 30.08 0.80
N TRP A 3 1.04 30.29 1.43
CA TRP A 3 -0.31 29.83 1.06
C TRP A 3 -1.09 30.94 0.34
N ASP A 4 -0.46 31.59 -0.62
CA ASP A 4 -1.08 32.69 -1.34
C ASP A 4 -1.79 32.09 -2.57
N ASN A 5 -3.11 32.32 -2.70
CA ASN A 5 -4.05 31.86 -3.76
C ASN A 5 -4.82 30.54 -3.50
N LEU A 6 -5.58 30.46 -2.40
CA LEU A 6 -6.56 29.39 -2.18
C LEU A 6 -7.98 29.92 -2.38
N GLY A 7 -8.76 29.26 -3.23
CA GLY A 7 -10.21 29.40 -3.19
C GLY A 7 -10.76 28.50 -2.09
N GLU A 8 -11.25 29.10 -1.01
CA GLU A 8 -11.89 28.38 0.09
C GLU A 8 -13.41 28.51 -0.05
N SER A 9 -14.12 27.38 0.03
CA SER A 9 -15.56 27.37 0.15
C SER A 9 -16.00 26.29 1.14
N PRO A 10 -17.10 26.51 1.89
CA PRO A 10 -17.76 25.43 2.59
C PRO A 10 -18.04 24.30 1.60
N SER A 11 -17.71 23.06 1.95
CA SER A 11 -18.03 21.96 1.06
C SER A 11 -19.55 21.78 1.02
N ALA A 12 -20.18 22.04 -0.13
CA ALA A 12 -21.60 21.71 -0.32
C ALA A 12 -21.84 20.18 -0.32
N LEU A 13 -20.80 19.39 -0.56
CA LEU A 13 -20.84 17.92 -0.72
C LEU A 13 -20.56 17.14 0.57
N PHE A 14 -19.86 17.76 1.52
CA PHE A 14 -19.44 17.12 2.77
C PHE A 14 -19.92 18.05 3.88
N GLY A 15 -20.67 17.55 4.87
CA GLY A 15 -21.37 18.37 5.88
C GLY A 15 -20.54 19.46 6.57
N THR A 16 -21.15 20.25 7.45
CA THR A 16 -20.65 21.55 7.97
C THR A 16 -19.20 21.62 8.47
N ASP A 17 -18.56 20.49 8.78
CA ASP A 17 -17.17 20.40 9.27
C ASP A 17 -16.12 20.17 8.16
N ALA A 18 -16.53 20.23 6.88
CA ALA A 18 -15.65 20.02 5.73
C ALA A 18 -15.38 21.32 4.96
N VAL A 19 -14.09 21.55 4.67
CA VAL A 19 -13.64 22.71 3.90
C VAL A 19 -13.14 22.24 2.54
N SER A 20 -13.71 22.75 1.47
CA SER A 20 -13.22 22.51 0.11
C SER A 20 -12.19 23.57 -0.24
N ARG A 21 -11.03 23.11 -0.71
CA ARG A 21 -9.93 23.95 -1.18
C ARG A 21 -9.58 23.58 -2.60
N THR A 22 -9.72 24.54 -3.51
CA THR A 22 -9.17 24.43 -4.85
C THR A 22 -7.81 25.12 -4.87
N ILE A 23 -6.80 24.39 -5.33
CA ILE A 23 -5.42 24.90 -5.39
C ILE A 23 -5.12 25.20 -6.84
N ASP A 24 -5.04 26.49 -7.17
CA ASP A 24 -4.66 26.94 -8.52
C ASP A 24 -3.13 27.03 -8.65
N ARG A 25 -2.48 25.85 -8.64
CA ARG A 25 -1.06 25.71 -9.00
C ARG A 25 -0.91 24.79 -10.21
N PRO A 26 0.21 24.87 -10.96
CA PRO A 26 0.43 24.01 -12.12
C PRO A 26 0.49 22.52 -11.75
N GLU A 27 1.22 22.20 -10.67
CA GLU A 27 1.00 20.98 -9.90
C GLU A 27 -0.44 21.03 -9.34
N PHE A 28 -1.29 20.02 -9.32
CA PHE A 28 -2.70 20.17 -8.85
C PHE A 28 -3.68 20.96 -9.73
N ARG A 29 -3.30 21.53 -10.88
CA ARG A 29 -4.28 22.12 -11.80
C ARG A 29 -5.38 21.10 -12.12
N GLY A 30 -6.63 21.50 -11.89
CA GLY A 30 -7.80 20.64 -12.10
C GLY A 30 -8.10 19.65 -10.96
N ILE A 31 -7.41 19.76 -9.82
CA ILE A 31 -7.66 18.93 -8.63
C ILE A 31 -8.26 19.82 -7.52
N THR A 32 -9.38 19.38 -6.95
CA THR A 32 -10.01 19.95 -5.77
C THR A 32 -9.70 19.06 -4.56
N PHE A 33 -9.28 19.65 -3.45
CA PHE A 33 -9.08 18.94 -2.20
C PHE A 33 -10.21 19.24 -1.23
N HIS A 34 -10.86 18.20 -0.73
CA HIS A 34 -11.91 18.31 0.29
C HIS A 34 -11.33 17.92 1.64
N GLU A 35 -10.96 18.90 2.45
CA GLU A 35 -10.42 18.68 3.79
C GLU A 35 -11.57 18.33 4.74
N VAL A 36 -11.47 17.15 5.34
CA VAL A 36 -12.45 16.64 6.28
C VAL A 36 -11.78 16.23 7.58
N ARG A 37 -12.47 16.45 8.70
CA ARG A 37 -12.11 15.84 9.98
C ARG A 37 -12.83 14.51 10.11
N ALA A 38 -12.08 13.41 9.97
CA ALA A 38 -12.63 12.06 10.07
C ALA A 38 -12.97 11.70 11.52
N ARG A 39 -13.99 10.86 11.72
CA ARG A 39 -14.37 10.30 13.02
C ARG A 39 -13.56 9.05 13.40
N SER A 40 -13.20 8.25 12.40
CA SER A 40 -12.29 7.10 12.50
C SER A 40 -11.32 7.04 11.32
N ILE A 41 -10.16 6.40 11.51
CA ILE A 41 -9.15 6.23 10.44
C ILE A 41 -8.79 4.77 10.16
N VAL A 42 -8.84 3.89 11.16
CA VAL A 42 -8.64 2.45 10.99
C VAL A 42 -9.93 1.80 10.50
N ASN A 43 -9.85 1.10 9.37
CA ASN A 43 -10.99 0.47 8.70
C ASN A 43 -10.78 -1.04 8.67
N ARG A 44 -11.81 -1.78 9.06
CA ARG A 44 -11.82 -3.25 8.96
C ARG A 44 -12.10 -3.67 7.52
N VAL A 45 -11.29 -4.58 7.00
CA VAL A 45 -11.52 -5.22 5.71
C VAL A 45 -12.75 -6.14 5.83
N PRO A 46 -13.70 -6.12 4.88
CA PRO A 46 -14.86 -7.02 4.91
C PRO A 46 -14.44 -8.49 4.95
N GLY A 47 -15.08 -9.32 5.79
CA GLY A 47 -14.69 -10.72 6.01
C GLY A 47 -14.76 -11.63 4.78
N ALA A 48 -15.48 -11.24 3.72
CA ALA A 48 -15.50 -11.95 2.44
C ALA A 48 -14.25 -11.69 1.58
N SER A 49 -13.42 -10.72 1.98
CA SER A 49 -12.17 -10.38 1.30
C SER A 49 -11.10 -11.44 1.58
N ARG A 50 -10.25 -11.72 0.59
CA ARG A 50 -9.14 -12.68 0.70
C ARG A 50 -7.79 -11.98 0.94
N MET A 51 -7.81 -10.74 1.44
CA MET A 51 -6.58 -10.01 1.74
C MET A 51 -5.90 -10.65 2.96
N PRO A 52 -4.56 -10.68 3.01
CA PRO A 52 -3.81 -11.28 4.11
C PRO A 52 -3.78 -10.40 5.38
N PHE A 53 -4.62 -9.36 5.46
CA PHE A 53 -4.68 -8.39 6.55
C PHE A 53 -6.13 -8.01 6.83
N GLU A 54 -6.39 -7.58 8.07
CA GLU A 54 -7.72 -7.23 8.56
C GLU A 54 -7.96 -5.73 8.65
N TRP A 55 -6.91 -4.93 8.82
CA TRP A 55 -7.04 -3.50 9.08
C TRP A 55 -6.33 -2.65 8.03
N THR A 56 -6.92 -1.48 7.74
CA THR A 56 -6.35 -0.52 6.78
C THR A 56 -6.48 0.91 7.25
N VAL A 57 -5.52 1.73 6.84
CA VAL A 57 -5.56 3.19 6.99
C VAL A 57 -5.52 3.83 5.61
N ASN A 58 -6.50 4.70 5.35
CA ASN A 58 -6.61 5.44 4.10
C ASN A 58 -6.71 6.94 4.43
N PRO A 59 -5.59 7.70 4.38
CA PRO A 59 -5.58 9.14 4.69
C PRO A 59 -6.31 9.97 3.62
N TYR A 60 -6.46 9.41 2.42
CA TYR A 60 -7.13 10.02 1.29
C TYR A 60 -8.32 9.18 0.81
N ARG A 61 -9.19 9.78 0.01
CA ARG A 61 -10.12 9.09 -0.90
C ARG A 61 -10.12 9.82 -2.23
N GLY A 62 -10.09 9.07 -3.32
CA GLY A 62 -9.74 9.60 -4.65
C GLY A 62 -8.23 9.53 -4.87
N CYS A 63 -7.81 9.37 -6.13
CA CYS A 63 -6.40 9.21 -6.45
C CYS A 63 -6.01 9.89 -7.74
N SER A 64 -5.16 10.91 -7.62
CA SER A 64 -4.57 11.68 -8.72
C SER A 64 -3.63 10.88 -9.64
N HIS A 65 -3.38 9.60 -9.32
CA HIS A 65 -2.70 8.67 -10.23
C HIS A 65 -3.53 8.34 -11.48
N ALA A 66 -4.85 8.49 -11.42
CA ALA A 66 -5.76 8.35 -12.55
C ALA A 66 -5.65 7.03 -13.34
N CYS A 67 -5.33 5.92 -12.66
CA CYS A 67 -5.25 4.62 -13.34
C CYS A 67 -6.62 4.23 -13.90
N VAL A 68 -6.69 3.90 -15.19
CA VAL A 68 -7.97 3.61 -15.87
C VAL A 68 -8.66 2.33 -15.36
N TYR A 69 -7.90 1.44 -14.73
CA TYR A 69 -8.39 0.18 -14.16
C TYR A 69 -8.69 0.23 -12.64
N CYS A 70 -8.54 1.38 -11.99
CA CYS A 70 -8.55 1.46 -10.53
C CYS A 70 -9.89 1.02 -9.92
N PHE A 71 -9.92 -0.10 -9.19
CA PHE A 71 -11.15 -0.62 -8.57
C PHE A 71 -11.72 0.31 -7.48
N ALA A 72 -10.90 1.18 -6.90
CA ALA A 72 -11.31 2.10 -5.84
C ALA A 72 -12.20 3.25 -6.34
N ARG A 73 -12.29 3.43 -7.66
CA ARG A 73 -13.18 4.38 -8.33
C ARG A 73 -14.61 4.37 -7.79
N LYS A 74 -15.13 3.17 -7.49
CA LYS A 74 -16.47 2.99 -6.90
C LYS A 74 -16.66 3.73 -5.57
N THR A 75 -15.59 4.04 -4.82
CA THR A 75 -15.74 4.70 -3.51
C THR A 75 -16.21 6.15 -3.58
N HIS A 76 -16.12 6.78 -4.75
CA HIS A 76 -16.68 8.10 -5.01
C HIS A 76 -18.21 8.10 -5.18
N SER A 77 -18.80 6.98 -5.60
CA SER A 77 -20.26 6.87 -5.69
C SER A 77 -20.96 6.93 -4.32
N TYR A 78 -20.23 6.77 -3.21
CA TYR A 78 -20.75 6.96 -1.86
C TYR A 78 -20.85 8.43 -1.44
N LEU A 79 -20.33 9.33 -2.27
CA LEU A 79 -20.25 10.76 -2.05
C LEU A 79 -21.06 11.52 -3.11
N ASP A 80 -21.91 10.83 -3.86
CA ASP A 80 -22.64 11.35 -5.02
C ASP A 80 -21.73 11.99 -6.09
N LEU A 81 -20.49 11.47 -6.21
CA LEU A 81 -19.50 11.84 -7.20
C LEU A 81 -19.38 10.77 -8.29
N ASP A 82 -18.95 11.17 -9.49
CA ASP A 82 -18.64 10.25 -10.57
C ASP A 82 -17.45 9.32 -10.22
N THR A 83 -17.45 8.11 -10.77
CA THR A 83 -16.40 7.11 -10.56
C THR A 83 -15.25 7.21 -11.58
N GLY A 84 -15.42 8.03 -12.62
CA GLY A 84 -14.39 8.40 -13.59
C GLY A 84 -13.62 9.64 -13.15
N GLN A 85 -13.94 10.79 -13.72
CA GLN A 85 -13.14 12.02 -13.63
C GLN A 85 -13.13 12.60 -12.21
N ASP A 86 -14.22 12.50 -11.46
CA ASP A 86 -14.27 13.01 -10.09
C ASP A 86 -13.36 12.19 -9.16
N PHE A 87 -13.20 10.88 -9.38
CA PHE A 87 -12.24 10.08 -8.61
C PHE A 87 -10.80 10.57 -8.76
N ASP A 88 -10.47 11.09 -9.94
CA ASP A 88 -9.12 11.55 -10.29
C ASP A 88 -8.85 12.99 -9.83
N SER A 89 -9.91 13.80 -9.66
CA SER A 89 -9.83 15.25 -9.43
C SER A 89 -10.41 15.73 -8.09
N GLN A 90 -11.41 15.06 -7.51
CA GLN A 90 -12.03 15.41 -6.24
C GLN A 90 -11.43 14.56 -5.11
N ILE A 91 -10.36 15.04 -4.48
CA ILE A 91 -9.60 14.27 -3.49
C ILE A 91 -10.03 14.65 -2.07
N VAL A 92 -10.64 13.71 -1.36
CA VAL A 92 -10.97 13.89 0.06
C VAL A 92 -9.73 13.63 0.91
N VAL A 93 -9.41 14.57 1.79
CA VAL A 93 -8.21 14.57 2.63
C VAL A 93 -8.64 14.54 4.10
N LYS A 94 -8.29 13.46 4.81
CA LYS A 94 -8.57 13.32 6.24
C LYS A 94 -7.46 14.00 7.04
N VAL A 95 -7.59 15.32 7.23
CA VAL A 95 -6.50 16.16 7.77
C VAL A 95 -6.08 15.81 9.20
N ASN A 96 -6.94 15.14 9.97
CA ASN A 96 -6.67 14.67 11.32
C ASN A 96 -6.24 13.18 11.39
N ALA A 97 -5.84 12.57 10.26
CA ALA A 97 -5.50 11.15 10.21
C ALA A 97 -4.37 10.75 11.18
N PRO A 98 -3.24 11.49 11.32
CA PRO A 98 -2.19 11.15 12.27
C PRO A 98 -2.67 11.14 13.73
N GLU A 99 -3.37 12.19 14.17
CA GLU A 99 -3.86 12.31 15.55
C GLU A 99 -4.89 11.23 15.86
N LEU A 100 -5.76 10.95 14.89
CA LEU A 100 -6.80 9.94 15.00
C LEU A 100 -6.21 8.54 15.11
N LEU A 101 -5.17 8.24 14.32
CA LEU A 101 -4.49 6.96 14.39
C LEU A 101 -3.81 6.76 15.74
N ARG A 102 -3.08 7.76 16.25
CA ARG A 102 -2.47 7.69 17.60
C ARG A 102 -3.50 7.36 18.67
N ARG A 103 -4.66 8.02 18.62
CA ARG A 103 -5.75 7.77 19.58
C ARG A 103 -6.32 6.35 19.47
N GLU A 104 -6.48 5.83 18.26
CA GLU A 104 -7.00 4.48 18.04
C GLU A 104 -6.00 3.41 18.51
N LEU A 105 -4.71 3.59 18.22
CA LEU A 105 -3.62 2.69 18.66
C LEU A 105 -3.45 2.68 20.19
N ALA A 106 -3.65 3.82 20.86
CA ALA A 106 -3.63 3.91 22.33
C ALA A 106 -4.85 3.28 23.01
N GLY A 107 -5.88 2.89 22.23
CA GLY A 107 -7.10 2.31 22.76
C GLY A 107 -6.89 0.92 23.35
N ARG A 108 -7.42 0.66 24.56
CA ARG A 108 -7.31 -0.63 25.27
C ARG A 108 -7.80 -1.87 24.50
N ARG A 109 -8.55 -1.67 23.40
CA ARG A 109 -9.09 -2.75 22.55
C ARG A 109 -8.18 -3.09 21.37
N TRP A 110 -7.22 -2.22 21.05
CA TRP A 110 -6.28 -2.45 19.96
C TRP A 110 -5.26 -3.50 20.38
N ARG A 111 -5.01 -4.49 19.53
CA ARG A 111 -4.18 -5.67 19.86
C ARG A 111 -2.83 -5.70 19.15
N GLY A 112 -2.47 -4.63 18.44
CA GLY A 112 -1.27 -4.60 17.62
C GLY A 112 -1.45 -5.31 16.27
N ASP A 113 -2.67 -5.36 15.74
CA ASP A 113 -2.93 -6.00 14.45
C ASP A 113 -2.23 -5.26 13.30
N HIS A 114 -1.86 -6.01 12.25
CA HIS A 114 -1.22 -5.45 11.05
C HIS A 114 -2.13 -4.43 10.34
N ILE A 115 -1.62 -3.23 10.10
CA ILE A 115 -2.31 -2.18 9.35
C ILE A 115 -1.73 -2.07 7.94
N ALA A 116 -2.57 -2.26 6.92
CA ALA A 116 -2.19 -2.08 5.53
C ALA A 116 -2.62 -0.71 4.98
N MET A 117 -1.70 -0.03 4.32
CA MET A 117 -1.89 1.24 3.61
C MET A 117 -1.64 1.04 2.12
N GLY A 118 -2.20 1.92 1.28
CA GLY A 118 -2.07 1.77 -0.17
C GLY A 118 -3.07 0.82 -0.82
N THR A 119 -4.14 0.47 -0.09
CA THR A 119 -5.07 -0.58 -0.50
C THR A 119 -6.19 -0.04 -1.37
N ASN A 120 -6.87 1.02 -0.94
CA ASN A 120 -7.96 1.66 -1.71
C ASN A 120 -7.53 3.00 -2.33
N VAL A 121 -6.42 3.57 -1.88
CA VAL A 121 -5.87 4.81 -2.41
C VAL A 121 -4.36 4.75 -2.28
N ASP A 122 -3.64 5.40 -3.19
CA ASP A 122 -2.21 5.57 -3.00
C ASP A 122 -1.93 6.65 -1.95
N CYS A 123 -1.27 6.25 -0.86
CA CYS A 123 -0.94 7.13 0.24
C CYS A 123 0.24 8.08 -0.06
N TYR A 124 1.00 7.81 -1.12
CA TYR A 124 2.09 8.66 -1.63
C TYR A 124 1.77 9.27 -3.00
N GLN A 125 0.49 9.44 -3.32
CA GLN A 125 0.07 10.25 -4.46
C GLN A 125 0.51 11.72 -4.31
N ARG A 126 0.35 12.52 -5.37
CA ARG A 126 0.77 13.94 -5.40
C ARG A 126 0.26 14.76 -4.21
N ALA A 127 -0.95 14.48 -3.71
CA ALA A 127 -1.53 15.14 -2.53
C ALA A 127 -0.61 15.07 -1.30
N GLU A 128 0.08 13.96 -1.11
CA GLU A 128 0.98 13.73 0.04
C GLU A 128 2.20 14.65 0.03
N GLY A 129 2.60 15.19 -1.14
CA GLY A 129 3.66 16.19 -1.23
C GLY A 129 3.31 17.52 -0.56
N ARG A 130 2.01 17.82 -0.49
CA ARG A 130 1.48 19.00 0.17
C ARG A 130 1.07 18.71 1.61
N TYR A 131 0.23 17.71 1.81
CA TYR A 131 -0.42 17.47 3.10
C TYR A 131 0.49 16.81 4.13
N ARG A 132 1.47 16.01 3.67
CA ARG A 132 2.45 15.36 4.53
C ARG A 132 1.82 14.60 5.70
N LEU A 133 0.78 13.81 5.42
CA LEU A 133 0.08 13.03 6.46
C LEU A 133 0.86 11.75 6.81
N MET A 134 1.60 11.19 5.85
CA MET A 134 2.32 9.92 6.05
C MET A 134 3.40 9.97 7.14
N PRO A 135 4.22 11.03 7.29
CA PRO A 135 5.17 11.11 8.39
C PRO A 135 4.51 10.94 9.76
N GLY A 136 3.43 11.68 10.02
CA GLY A 136 2.70 11.57 11.30
C GLY A 136 2.01 10.21 11.50
N ILE A 137 1.59 9.55 10.42
CA ILE A 137 1.03 8.20 10.44
C ILE A 137 2.11 7.16 10.77
N ILE A 138 3.29 7.25 10.14
CA ILE A 138 4.39 6.31 10.38
C ILE A 138 4.97 6.51 11.79
N GLU A 139 5.10 7.76 12.26
CA GLU A 139 5.45 8.06 13.65
C GLU A 139 4.47 7.40 14.62
N ALA A 140 3.16 7.54 14.39
CA ALA A 140 2.14 6.92 15.23
C ALA A 140 2.30 5.39 15.32
N LEU A 141 2.57 4.73 14.19
CA LEU A 141 2.77 3.28 14.11
C LEU A 141 4.07 2.85 14.80
N ARG A 142 5.18 3.56 14.55
CA ARG A 142 6.48 3.35 15.20
C ARG A 142 6.37 3.48 16.71
N ASP A 143 5.79 4.57 17.21
CA ASP A 143 5.73 4.88 18.64
C ASP A 143 4.90 3.85 19.43
N HIS A 144 4.02 3.11 18.75
CA HIS A 144 3.23 2.00 19.33
C HIS A 144 3.76 0.61 18.93
N ALA A 145 4.93 0.53 18.28
CA ALA A 145 5.50 -0.71 17.75
C ALA A 145 4.50 -1.55 16.92
N ASN A 146 3.60 -0.90 16.18
CA ASN A 146 2.50 -1.57 15.48
C ASN A 146 2.92 -2.01 14.07
N PRO A 147 2.76 -3.30 13.69
CA PRO A 147 3.17 -3.78 12.39
C PRO A 147 2.34 -3.17 11.27
N PHE A 148 2.97 -2.85 10.14
CA PHE A 148 2.27 -2.26 9.01
C PHE A 148 2.88 -2.58 7.66
N SER A 149 2.10 -2.35 6.61
CA SER A 149 2.59 -2.43 5.23
C SER A 149 2.12 -1.27 4.38
N ILE A 150 2.96 -0.86 3.43
CA ILE A 150 2.65 0.18 2.44
C ILE A 150 2.77 -0.40 1.03
N LEU A 151 1.69 -0.29 0.26
CA LEU A 151 1.69 -0.48 -1.19
C LEU A 151 1.63 0.89 -1.89
N THR A 152 2.51 1.16 -2.85
CA THR A 152 2.47 2.44 -3.58
C THR A 152 2.97 2.32 -5.03
N LYS A 153 2.55 3.26 -5.87
CA LYS A 153 3.15 3.59 -7.17
C LYS A 153 3.95 4.89 -7.10
N GLY A 154 3.84 5.66 -6.02
CA GLY A 154 4.46 6.96 -5.85
C GLY A 154 5.93 6.89 -5.44
N THR A 155 6.74 7.82 -5.93
CA THR A 155 8.16 7.97 -5.54
C THR A 155 8.34 8.72 -4.22
N LEU A 156 7.28 9.37 -3.74
CA LEU A 156 7.32 10.22 -2.55
C LEU A 156 7.63 9.47 -1.26
N ILE A 157 7.46 8.14 -1.25
CA ILE A 157 7.83 7.27 -0.14
C ILE A 157 9.31 7.43 0.26
N LEU A 158 10.19 7.75 -0.68
CA LEU A 158 11.62 7.93 -0.41
C LEU A 158 11.91 9.13 0.50
N ARG A 159 11.03 10.13 0.57
CA ARG A 159 11.13 11.24 1.52
C ARG A 159 11.13 10.74 2.97
N ASP A 160 10.35 9.68 3.23
CA ASP A 160 10.11 9.16 4.57
C ASP A 160 11.00 7.95 4.88
N LEU A 161 12.01 7.68 4.04
CA LEU A 161 12.97 6.58 4.22
C LEU A 161 13.62 6.56 5.62
N PRO A 162 14.16 7.67 6.17
CA PRO A 162 14.73 7.64 7.53
C PRO A 162 13.71 7.21 8.59
N LEU A 163 12.45 7.61 8.42
CA LEU A 163 11.38 7.28 9.36
C LEU A 163 10.94 5.81 9.21
N LEU A 164 10.95 5.28 7.99
CA LEU A 164 10.71 3.86 7.72
C LEU A 164 11.82 2.97 8.31
N GLN A 165 13.09 3.42 8.28
CA GLN A 165 14.19 2.71 8.95
C GLN A 165 13.98 2.65 10.46
N GLN A 166 13.64 3.77 11.09
CA GLN A 166 13.32 3.81 12.52
C GLN A 166 12.12 2.92 12.88
N ALA A 167 11.08 2.91 12.04
CA ALA A 167 9.93 2.03 12.25
C ALA A 167 10.32 0.54 12.18
N ALA A 168 11.20 0.18 11.25
CA ALA A 168 11.70 -1.19 11.09
C ALA A 168 12.61 -1.66 12.25
N GLU A 169 13.05 -0.77 13.14
CA GLU A 169 13.78 -1.13 14.36
C GLU A 169 12.84 -1.65 15.47
N VAL A 170 11.56 -1.26 15.44
CA VAL A 170 10.60 -1.51 16.54
C VAL A 170 9.38 -2.31 16.13
N THR A 171 9.11 -2.47 14.83
CA THR A 171 8.03 -3.34 14.35
C THR A 171 8.26 -3.89 12.93
N ASP A 172 7.39 -4.80 12.50
CA ASP A 172 7.39 -5.33 11.14
C ASP A 172 6.91 -4.27 10.13
N VAL A 173 7.76 -3.94 9.16
CA VAL A 173 7.46 -3.00 8.08
C VAL A 173 7.55 -3.71 6.73
N GLY A 174 6.40 -3.88 6.06
CA GLY A 174 6.33 -4.41 4.71
C GLY A 174 6.19 -3.30 3.67
N ILE A 175 7.10 -3.22 2.68
CA ILE A 175 6.95 -2.27 1.57
C ILE A 175 6.78 -3.03 0.26
N SER A 176 5.82 -2.58 -0.55
CA SER A 176 5.66 -3.05 -1.92
C SER A 176 5.45 -1.91 -2.88
N VAL A 177 6.12 -1.96 -4.02
CA VAL A 177 5.93 -1.01 -5.12
C VAL A 177 5.18 -1.70 -6.25
N SER A 178 4.19 -1.02 -6.85
CA SER A 178 3.41 -1.59 -7.94
C SER A 178 3.99 -1.23 -9.31
N VAL A 179 4.49 -2.25 -10.01
CA VAL A 179 5.08 -2.16 -11.35
C VAL A 179 4.49 -3.27 -12.23
N GLY A 180 3.45 -2.95 -13.01
CA GLY A 180 2.73 -3.95 -13.80
C GLY A 180 3.44 -4.38 -15.10
N PHE A 181 4.13 -3.44 -15.74
CA PHE A 181 4.78 -3.58 -17.06
C PHE A 181 5.77 -2.42 -17.27
N LEU A 182 6.64 -2.53 -18.28
CA LEU A 182 7.67 -1.52 -18.60
C LEU A 182 7.34 -0.65 -19.82
N ASP A 183 6.30 -0.98 -20.58
CA ASP A 183 5.92 -0.24 -21.78
C ASP A 183 5.49 1.19 -21.44
N HIS A 184 6.28 2.18 -21.88
CA HIS A 184 6.04 3.60 -21.62
C HIS A 184 4.87 4.17 -22.43
N GLU A 185 4.53 3.61 -23.59
CA GLU A 185 3.38 4.06 -24.38
C GLU A 185 2.08 3.60 -23.72
N LEU A 186 2.04 2.33 -23.32
CA LEU A 186 0.93 1.79 -22.54
C LEU A 186 0.79 2.51 -21.20
N TRP A 187 1.90 2.76 -20.50
CA TRP A 187 1.87 3.42 -19.19
C TRP A 187 1.26 4.83 -19.27
N ARG A 188 1.64 5.63 -20.28
CA ARG A 188 1.12 7.00 -20.44
C ARG A 188 -0.39 7.05 -20.58
N THR A 189 -0.99 6.01 -21.16
CA THR A 189 -2.44 5.98 -21.42
C THR A 189 -3.21 5.27 -20.31
N VAL A 190 -2.59 4.29 -19.63
CA VAL A 190 -3.25 3.49 -18.58
C VAL A 190 -3.09 4.11 -17.18
N GLU A 191 -1.94 4.70 -16.88
CA GLU A 191 -1.57 5.19 -15.55
C GLU A 191 -0.99 6.64 -15.59
N PRO A 192 -1.65 7.60 -16.26
CA PRO A 192 -1.06 8.89 -16.64
C PRO A 192 -0.58 9.74 -15.45
N GLY A 193 -1.19 9.61 -14.27
CA GLY A 193 -0.85 10.41 -13.10
C GLY A 193 0.21 9.80 -12.19
N THR A 194 0.69 8.60 -12.50
CA THR A 194 1.72 7.89 -11.71
C THR A 194 3.13 8.26 -12.17
N PRO A 195 4.19 7.99 -11.38
CA PRO A 195 5.55 7.92 -11.91
C PRO A 195 5.71 6.82 -12.96
N ALA A 196 6.62 6.99 -13.91
CA ALA A 196 6.93 5.99 -14.92
C ALA A 196 7.53 4.70 -14.30
N PRO A 197 7.41 3.53 -14.97
CA PRO A 197 7.82 2.24 -14.41
C PRO A 197 9.28 2.20 -13.95
N ASP A 198 10.20 2.79 -14.72
CA ASP A 198 11.62 2.96 -14.39
C ASP A 198 11.80 3.71 -13.05
N ARG A 199 11.06 4.81 -12.87
CA ARG A 199 11.11 5.59 -11.62
C ARG A 199 10.58 4.83 -10.42
N ARG A 200 9.64 3.91 -10.62
CA ARG A 200 9.16 3.02 -9.55
C ARG A 200 10.18 1.94 -9.22
N LEU A 201 10.89 1.42 -10.21
CA LEU A 201 12.01 0.50 -9.97
C LEU A 201 13.18 1.19 -9.25
N ASP A 202 13.42 2.48 -9.51
CA ASP A 202 14.40 3.27 -8.73
C ASP A 202 14.02 3.38 -7.26
N VAL A 203 12.73 3.44 -6.93
CA VAL A 203 12.25 3.38 -5.53
C VAL A 203 12.62 2.04 -4.90
N VAL A 204 12.35 0.93 -5.58
CA VAL A 204 12.73 -0.42 -5.10
C VAL A 204 14.24 -0.50 -4.86
N ARG A 205 15.04 -0.03 -5.82
CA ARG A 205 16.50 0.01 -5.72
C ARG A 205 16.98 0.86 -4.55
N THR A 206 16.37 2.01 -4.34
CA THR A 206 16.75 2.91 -3.25
C THR A 206 16.40 2.33 -1.88
N LEU A 207 15.19 1.78 -1.72
CA LEU A 207 14.76 1.15 -0.47
C LEU A 207 15.67 -0.03 -0.10
N THR A 208 15.95 -0.91 -1.07
CA THR A 208 16.77 -2.11 -0.86
C THR A 208 18.24 -1.76 -0.57
N ALA A 209 18.80 -0.75 -1.25
CA ALA A 209 20.14 -0.23 -0.96
C ALA A 209 20.27 0.35 0.46
N HIS A 210 19.16 0.78 1.08
CA HIS A 210 19.12 1.27 2.46
C HIS A 210 18.64 0.22 3.46
N GLY A 211 18.65 -1.06 3.07
CA GLY A 211 18.36 -2.18 3.95
C GLY A 211 16.88 -2.38 4.27
N ILE A 212 15.97 -1.72 3.54
CA ILE A 212 14.53 -1.97 3.67
C ILE A 212 14.08 -3.00 2.62
N PRO A 213 13.64 -4.20 3.03
CA PRO A 213 13.10 -5.18 2.10
C PRO A 213 11.90 -4.62 1.35
N CYS A 214 11.92 -4.76 0.02
CA CYS A 214 10.85 -4.26 -0.85
C CYS A 214 10.40 -5.36 -1.82
N GLY A 215 9.10 -5.64 -1.81
CA GLY A 215 8.47 -6.49 -2.83
C GLY A 215 7.97 -5.67 -4.01
N VAL A 216 7.68 -6.35 -5.11
CA VAL A 216 6.95 -5.76 -6.23
C VAL A 216 5.63 -6.47 -6.42
N LEU A 217 4.55 -5.68 -6.45
CA LEU A 217 3.26 -6.14 -6.92
C LEU A 217 3.18 -5.87 -8.43
N MET A 218 3.39 -6.90 -9.23
CA MET A 218 3.25 -6.84 -10.70
C MET A 218 1.77 -6.80 -11.07
N ALA A 219 1.16 -5.64 -10.86
CA ALA A 219 -0.27 -5.43 -10.95
C ALA A 219 -0.66 -4.08 -11.57
N PRO A 220 -1.56 -4.08 -12.56
CA PRO A 220 -2.11 -5.27 -13.23
C PRO A 220 -1.13 -5.82 -14.27
N VAL A 221 -1.08 -7.14 -14.42
CA VAL A 221 -0.74 -7.74 -15.72
C VAL A 221 -1.97 -7.57 -16.61
N ILE A 222 -1.83 -6.79 -17.69
CA ILE A 222 -2.93 -6.40 -18.58
C ILE A 222 -3.02 -7.38 -19.76
N PRO A 223 -4.13 -8.13 -19.92
CA PRO A 223 -4.26 -9.10 -21.00
C PRO A 223 -4.08 -8.51 -22.39
N PHE A 224 -3.28 -9.18 -23.22
CA PHE A 224 -2.96 -8.84 -24.60
C PHE A 224 -2.19 -7.52 -24.79
N LEU A 225 -1.80 -6.84 -23.71
CA LEU A 225 -1.10 -5.55 -23.76
C LEU A 225 0.20 -5.54 -22.96
N GLY A 226 0.26 -6.28 -21.85
CA GLY A 226 1.46 -6.40 -21.00
C GLY A 226 1.72 -7.82 -20.52
N ASP A 227 1.27 -8.82 -21.28
CA ASP A 227 1.36 -10.24 -20.90
C ASP A 227 2.05 -11.15 -21.94
N ALA A 228 2.66 -10.57 -22.98
CA ALA A 228 3.47 -11.35 -23.91
C ALA A 228 4.69 -11.95 -23.19
N PRO A 229 5.17 -13.16 -23.56
CA PRO A 229 6.24 -13.84 -22.83
C PRO A 229 7.53 -13.01 -22.67
N ASP A 230 7.91 -12.27 -23.70
CA ASP A 230 9.04 -11.33 -23.72
C ASP A 230 8.80 -10.10 -22.83
N GLN A 231 7.59 -9.53 -22.85
CA GLN A 231 7.21 -8.44 -21.95
C GLN A 231 7.23 -8.86 -20.47
N LEU A 232 6.69 -10.04 -20.15
CA LEU A 232 6.73 -10.60 -18.79
C LEU A 232 8.18 -10.82 -18.35
N ARG A 233 8.99 -11.45 -19.20
CA ARG A 233 10.41 -11.68 -18.95
C ARG A 233 11.17 -10.39 -18.70
N ALA A 234 11.01 -9.39 -19.56
CA ALA A 234 11.64 -8.08 -19.41
C ALA A 234 11.23 -7.40 -18.09
N THR A 235 9.94 -7.45 -17.75
CA THR A 235 9.43 -6.84 -16.51
C THR A 235 9.98 -7.54 -15.27
N VAL A 236 9.93 -8.88 -15.20
CA VAL A 236 10.45 -9.63 -14.05
C VAL A 236 11.97 -9.46 -13.92
N ARG A 237 12.71 -9.44 -15.04
CA ARG A 237 14.15 -9.16 -15.04
C ARG A 237 14.45 -7.79 -14.45
N ALA A 238 13.75 -6.74 -14.89
CA ALA A 238 13.97 -5.39 -14.38
C ALA A 238 13.61 -5.26 -12.89
N ILE A 239 12.60 -6.00 -12.43
CA ILE A 239 12.25 -6.12 -11.01
C ILE A 239 13.40 -6.78 -10.21
N ALA A 240 14.01 -7.85 -10.74
CA ALA A 240 15.18 -8.50 -10.12
C ALA A 240 16.36 -7.54 -10.04
N GLU A 241 16.68 -6.88 -11.15
CA GLU A 241 17.79 -5.94 -11.27
C GLU A 241 17.60 -4.71 -10.36
N ALA A 242 16.37 -4.37 -9.99
CA ALA A 242 16.06 -3.34 -8.99
C ALA A 242 16.28 -3.80 -7.54
N GLY A 243 16.57 -5.09 -7.29
CA GLY A 243 16.82 -5.64 -5.97
C GLY A 243 15.56 -6.05 -5.20
N ALA A 244 14.42 -6.21 -5.89
CA ALA A 244 13.19 -6.64 -5.24
C ALA A 244 13.36 -8.00 -4.54
N GLY A 245 12.93 -8.10 -3.28
CA GLY A 245 12.98 -9.36 -2.53
C GLY A 245 11.87 -10.35 -2.93
N SER A 246 10.82 -9.86 -3.60
CA SER A 246 9.73 -10.69 -4.08
C SER A 246 8.98 -10.06 -5.25
N VAL A 247 8.30 -10.90 -6.05
CA VAL A 247 7.36 -10.43 -7.08
C VAL A 247 6.05 -11.21 -6.98
N THR A 248 4.94 -10.49 -6.89
CA THR A 248 3.59 -11.08 -6.87
C THR A 248 2.80 -10.58 -8.08
N PRO A 249 2.44 -11.44 -9.04
CA PRO A 249 1.64 -11.05 -10.19
C PRO A 249 0.14 -10.98 -9.82
N LEU A 250 -0.55 -9.95 -10.32
CA LEU A 250 -2.01 -9.87 -10.29
C LEU A 250 -2.53 -9.53 -11.68
N VAL A 251 -3.28 -10.44 -12.27
CA VAL A 251 -3.99 -10.15 -13.53
C VAL A 251 -5.06 -9.09 -13.27
N LEU A 252 -5.20 -8.19 -14.24
CA LEU A 252 -6.25 -7.17 -14.28
C LEU A 252 -7.61 -7.73 -13.81
N HIS A 253 -8.22 -7.04 -12.86
CA HIS A 253 -9.61 -7.29 -12.46
C HIS A 253 -10.45 -6.05 -12.78
N LEU A 254 -11.62 -6.25 -13.35
CA LEU A 254 -12.55 -5.20 -13.78
C LEU A 254 -13.80 -5.24 -12.91
N ARG A 255 -13.67 -4.64 -11.72
CA ARG A 255 -14.78 -4.42 -10.77
C ARG A 255 -15.75 -3.37 -11.30
N PRO A 256 -17.03 -3.37 -10.89
CA PRO A 256 -17.96 -2.29 -11.21
C PRO A 256 -17.39 -0.93 -10.80
N GLY A 257 -17.57 0.08 -11.66
CA GLY A 257 -16.98 1.42 -11.56
C GLY A 257 -15.65 1.54 -12.31
N ALA A 258 -14.79 0.51 -12.21
CA ALA A 258 -13.53 0.47 -12.96
C ALA A 258 -13.70 -0.15 -14.36
N ARG A 259 -14.60 -1.11 -14.50
CA ARG A 259 -14.86 -1.83 -15.76
C ARG A 259 -15.30 -0.88 -16.85
N GLU A 260 -16.27 -0.04 -16.57
CA GLU A 260 -16.89 0.87 -17.53
C GLU A 260 -15.85 1.85 -18.06
N TRP A 261 -15.03 2.40 -17.16
CA TRP A 261 -13.94 3.30 -17.49
C TRP A 261 -12.83 2.62 -18.29
N PHE A 262 -12.40 1.43 -17.86
CA PHE A 262 -11.40 0.64 -18.59
C PHE A 262 -11.89 0.26 -19.99
N MET A 263 -13.14 -0.17 -20.15
CA MET A 263 -13.70 -0.57 -21.44
C MET A 263 -13.88 0.61 -22.38
N ALA A 264 -14.22 1.81 -21.86
CA ALA A 264 -14.24 3.04 -22.65
C ALA A 264 -12.84 3.40 -23.15
N TRP A 265 -11.83 3.36 -22.27
CA TRP A 265 -10.43 3.54 -22.65
C TRP A 265 -9.98 2.52 -23.70
N LEU A 266 -10.32 1.24 -23.50
CA LEU A 266 -9.98 0.15 -24.41
C LEU A 266 -10.61 0.34 -25.79
N GLY A 267 -11.87 0.80 -25.85
CA GLY A 267 -12.55 1.09 -27.12
C GLY A 267 -11.89 2.21 -27.92
N GLN A 268 -11.30 3.20 -27.24
CA GLN A 268 -10.60 4.32 -27.88
C GLN A 268 -9.18 3.94 -28.33
N HIS A 269 -8.43 3.22 -27.50
CA HIS A 269 -7.00 2.97 -27.72
C HIS A 269 -6.71 1.62 -28.38
N HIS A 270 -7.54 0.61 -28.11
CA HIS A 270 -7.36 -0.76 -28.60
C HIS A 270 -8.70 -1.40 -29.02
N PRO A 271 -9.43 -0.82 -29.99
CA PRO A 271 -10.79 -1.26 -30.36
C PRO A 271 -10.86 -2.74 -30.76
N HIS A 272 -9.80 -3.28 -31.35
CA HIS A 272 -9.68 -4.68 -31.76
C HIS A 272 -9.69 -5.68 -30.57
N LEU A 273 -9.43 -5.22 -29.34
CA LEU A 273 -9.44 -6.05 -28.13
C LEU A 273 -10.79 -6.07 -27.41
N VAL A 274 -11.70 -5.14 -27.70
CA VAL A 274 -12.97 -4.97 -26.96
C VAL A 274 -13.76 -6.26 -26.88
N ARG A 275 -13.96 -6.94 -28.02
CA ARG A 275 -14.71 -8.21 -28.05
C ARG A 275 -14.07 -9.28 -27.16
N ARG A 276 -12.74 -9.38 -27.16
CA ARG A 276 -12.02 -10.36 -26.33
C ARG A 276 -12.18 -10.06 -24.85
N TYR A 277 -12.10 -8.79 -24.46
CA TYR A 277 -12.31 -8.36 -23.08
C TYR A 277 -13.75 -8.59 -22.61
N THR A 278 -14.74 -8.27 -23.44
CA THR A 278 -16.16 -8.53 -23.14
C THR A 278 -16.39 -10.02 -22.83
N THR A 279 -15.85 -10.92 -23.66
CA THR A 279 -15.93 -12.36 -23.40
C THR A 279 -15.13 -12.78 -22.16
N MET A 280 -13.91 -12.27 -22.00
CA MET A 280 -13.02 -12.65 -20.89
C MET A 280 -13.58 -12.27 -19.51
N TYR A 281 -14.32 -11.17 -19.41
CA TYR A 281 -14.88 -10.63 -18.15
C TYR A 281 -16.41 -10.74 -18.05
N ALA A 282 -17.04 -11.60 -18.88
CA ALA A 282 -18.48 -11.80 -18.91
C ALA A 282 -19.02 -12.31 -17.55
N ASP A 283 -18.34 -13.31 -16.96
CA ASP A 283 -18.80 -14.00 -15.75
C ASP A 283 -18.45 -13.28 -14.44
N GLY A 284 -17.82 -12.11 -14.52
CA GLY A 284 -17.52 -11.30 -13.34
C GLY A 284 -16.21 -10.52 -13.44
N ALA A 285 -15.76 -10.00 -12.30
CA ALA A 285 -14.69 -9.02 -12.24
C ALA A 285 -13.28 -9.57 -12.47
N TYR A 286 -13.11 -10.88 -12.59
CA TYR A 286 -11.80 -11.51 -12.71
C TYR A 286 -11.66 -12.17 -14.07
N ALA A 287 -10.47 -12.13 -14.65
CA ALA A 287 -10.13 -12.96 -15.80
C ALA A 287 -10.34 -14.47 -15.46
N PRO A 288 -10.49 -15.36 -16.45
CA PRO A 288 -10.68 -16.78 -16.19
C PRO A 288 -9.56 -17.39 -15.33
N LYS A 289 -9.91 -18.37 -14.48
CA LYS A 289 -8.94 -18.97 -13.53
C LYS A 289 -7.75 -19.64 -14.22
N TRP A 290 -7.94 -20.21 -15.40
CA TRP A 290 -6.85 -20.78 -16.20
C TRP A 290 -5.84 -19.69 -16.62
N TYR A 291 -6.34 -18.50 -16.97
CA TYR A 291 -5.53 -17.38 -17.43
C TYR A 291 -4.72 -16.80 -16.25
N GLN A 292 -5.36 -16.59 -15.10
CA GLN A 292 -4.69 -16.20 -13.86
C GLN A 292 -3.55 -17.18 -13.52
N ARG A 293 -3.84 -18.49 -13.51
CA ARG A 293 -2.85 -19.53 -13.22
C ARG A 293 -1.69 -19.55 -14.21
N ARG A 294 -1.96 -19.33 -15.51
CA ARG A 294 -0.91 -19.24 -16.54
C ARG A 294 0.05 -18.09 -16.25
N ILE A 295 -0.48 -16.89 -16.02
CA ILE A 295 0.33 -15.70 -15.74
C ILE A 295 1.13 -15.88 -14.44
N THR A 296 0.47 -16.34 -13.37
CA THR A 296 1.15 -16.58 -12.09
C THR A 296 2.30 -17.57 -12.25
N ARG A 297 2.08 -18.69 -12.96
CA ARG A 297 3.12 -19.69 -13.20
C ARG A 297 4.29 -19.08 -13.99
N GLN A 298 4.02 -18.40 -15.10
CA GLN A 298 5.06 -17.80 -15.94
C GLN A 298 5.90 -16.78 -15.16
N VAL A 299 5.27 -15.92 -14.37
CA VAL A 299 5.99 -14.94 -13.55
C VAL A 299 6.81 -15.63 -12.44
N HIS A 300 6.29 -16.70 -11.81
CA HIS A 300 7.07 -17.44 -10.80
C HIS A 300 8.25 -18.20 -11.41
N GLU A 301 8.10 -18.78 -12.60
CA GLU A 301 9.20 -19.43 -13.33
C GLU A 301 10.31 -18.41 -13.65
N LEU A 302 9.93 -17.22 -14.14
CA LEU A 302 10.87 -16.12 -14.39
C LEU A 302 11.49 -15.57 -13.10
N ALA A 303 10.71 -15.47 -12.02
CA ALA A 303 11.21 -15.01 -10.73
C ALA A 303 12.28 -15.96 -10.19
N ALA A 304 12.03 -17.28 -10.26
CA ALA A 304 13.02 -18.30 -9.92
C ALA A 304 14.27 -18.22 -10.81
N GLU A 305 14.10 -18.01 -12.12
CA GLU A 305 15.20 -17.83 -13.07
C GLU A 305 16.10 -16.64 -12.69
N TYR A 306 15.51 -15.52 -12.24
CA TYR A 306 16.23 -14.30 -11.86
C TYR A 306 16.53 -14.18 -10.36
N GLY A 307 16.33 -15.25 -9.57
CA GLY A 307 16.67 -15.27 -8.15
C GLY A 307 15.75 -14.44 -7.24
N ILE A 308 14.55 -14.10 -7.69
CA ILE A 308 13.51 -13.44 -6.89
C ILE A 308 12.60 -14.52 -6.29
N GLY A 309 12.59 -14.68 -4.97
CA GLY A 309 11.73 -15.64 -4.29
C GLY A 309 10.26 -15.19 -4.24
N PRO A 310 9.29 -16.11 -4.04
CA PRO A 310 7.95 -15.69 -3.65
C PRO A 310 8.02 -15.01 -2.28
N ALA A 311 7.25 -13.94 -2.09
CA ALA A 311 7.16 -13.23 -0.81
C ALA A 311 6.83 -14.23 0.31
N ARG A 312 7.72 -14.42 1.30
CA ARG A 312 7.36 -15.21 2.47
C ARG A 312 6.52 -14.35 3.42
N PRO A 313 5.37 -14.83 3.91
CA PRO A 313 4.66 -14.15 5.00
C PRO A 313 5.57 -14.06 6.22
N GLY A 314 5.82 -12.84 6.73
CA GLY A 314 6.63 -12.62 7.94
C GLY A 314 8.15 -12.56 7.74
N GLU A 315 8.65 -12.20 6.55
CA GLU A 315 10.07 -11.83 6.33
C GLU A 315 10.40 -10.38 6.73
N ALA A 316 9.41 -9.60 7.16
CA ALA A 316 9.69 -8.50 8.06
C ALA A 316 10.28 -9.12 9.35
N ARG A 317 11.45 -8.63 9.77
CA ARG A 317 12.23 -9.21 10.86
C ARG A 317 11.34 -9.51 12.06
N ARG A 318 11.28 -10.78 12.48
CA ARG A 318 10.99 -11.09 13.89
C ARG A 318 12.00 -10.30 14.73
N ILE A 319 11.56 -9.22 15.35
CA ILE A 319 12.34 -8.49 16.34
C ILE A 319 12.64 -9.51 17.45
N PRO A 320 13.92 -9.78 17.73
CA PRO A 320 14.26 -10.57 18.90
C PRO A 320 13.60 -9.89 20.11
N PRO A 321 12.89 -10.62 20.99
CA PRO A 321 12.37 -10.01 22.21
C PRO A 321 13.54 -9.32 22.92
N PRO A 322 13.35 -8.12 23.50
CA PRO A 322 14.42 -7.43 24.21
C PRO A 322 14.99 -8.40 25.25
N ASP A 323 16.31 -8.62 25.20
CA ASP A 323 17.01 -9.43 26.19
C ASP A 323 16.55 -8.95 27.56
N ALA A 324 15.96 -9.85 28.34
CA ALA A 324 15.58 -9.56 29.71
C ALA A 324 16.84 -9.04 30.40
N ALA A 325 16.78 -7.80 30.88
CA ALA A 325 17.87 -7.22 31.65
C ALA A 325 18.27 -8.22 32.75
N PRO A 326 19.57 -8.50 32.94
CA PRO A 326 19.99 -9.40 34.01
C PRO A 326 19.46 -8.82 35.32
N GLU A 327 18.73 -9.65 36.07
CA GLU A 327 18.18 -9.26 37.36
C GLU A 327 19.28 -8.64 38.23
N PRO A 328 18.99 -7.54 38.95
CA PRO A 328 19.98 -6.94 39.82
C PRO A 328 20.39 -7.96 40.87
N ALA A 329 21.68 -8.28 40.90
CA ALA A 329 22.29 -9.11 41.91
C ALA A 329 21.88 -8.59 43.30
N GLY A 330 21.13 -9.40 44.04
CA GLY A 330 20.71 -9.10 45.40
C GLY A 330 21.92 -8.82 46.28
N SER A 331 21.90 -7.69 46.96
CA SER A 331 22.89 -7.28 47.95
C SER A 331 22.89 -8.23 49.17
N PRO A 332 24.03 -8.37 49.89
CA PRO A 332 24.24 -9.45 50.84
C PRO A 332 23.79 -9.11 52.27
N GLY A 333 23.35 -10.15 53.00
CA GLY A 333 23.32 -10.21 54.45
C GLY A 333 21.93 -10.42 55.06
N ASP A 334 21.66 -11.61 55.61
CA ASP A 334 21.79 -11.78 57.06
C ASP A 334 21.85 -13.28 57.44
N GLU A 335 22.78 -13.62 58.31
CA GLU A 335 23.00 -14.96 58.85
C GLU A 335 21.99 -15.27 59.96
N ALA A 336 21.35 -16.45 59.91
CA ALA A 336 20.89 -17.12 61.13
C ALA A 336 20.64 -18.62 60.93
N HIS A 337 21.57 -19.41 61.47
CA HIS A 337 21.35 -20.61 62.29
C HIS A 337 20.68 -21.88 61.68
N HIS A 338 21.52 -22.92 61.56
CA HIS A 338 21.23 -24.36 61.41
C HIS A 338 20.50 -24.96 62.65
N PRO A 339 19.78 -26.12 62.57
CA PRO A 339 20.45 -27.40 62.30
C PRO A 339 19.67 -28.55 61.57
N ALA A 340 20.49 -29.41 60.96
CA ALA A 340 20.47 -30.88 60.89
C ALA A 340 19.41 -31.69 60.10
N GLU A 341 19.96 -32.42 59.11
CA GLU A 341 19.62 -33.70 58.43
C GLU A 341 18.79 -34.77 59.22
N PRO A 342 18.23 -35.86 58.59
CA PRO A 342 18.80 -36.59 57.43
C PRO A 342 17.85 -37.16 56.34
N THR A 343 18.43 -37.26 55.14
CA THR A 343 18.59 -38.45 54.26
C THR A 343 17.47 -39.49 54.12
N GLN A 344 17.00 -39.70 52.87
CA GLN A 344 16.83 -41.06 52.34
C GLN A 344 16.97 -41.10 50.80
N LEU A 345 18.10 -41.62 50.33
CA LEU A 345 18.25 -42.32 49.04
C LEU A 345 17.37 -43.59 49.11
N THR A 346 16.80 -44.15 48.05
CA THR A 346 17.51 -44.83 46.95
C THR A 346 16.45 -45.53 46.06
N LEU A 347 16.89 -45.99 44.88
CA LEU A 347 16.47 -47.14 44.05
C LEU A 347 15.71 -46.75 42.77
N ILE A 348 16.16 -47.07 41.54
CA ILE A 348 17.28 -47.86 40.98
C ILE A 348 17.66 -47.21 39.65
#